data_AF-A0A8X6I490-F1
#
_entry.id   AF-A0A8X6I490-F1
#
_cell.length_a   1.000
_cell.length_b   1.000
_cell.length_c   1.000
_cell.angle_alpha   90.00
_cell.angle_beta   90.00
_cell.angle_gamma   90.00
#
_symmetry.space_group_name_H-M   'P 1'
#
loop_
_entity.id
_entity.type
_entity.pdbx_description
1 polymer ?
#
loop_
_entity_poly.entity_id
_entity_poly.type
_entity_poly.pdbx_seq_one_letter_code
_entity_poly.pdbx_strand_id
1 'polypeptide(L)'
;MLADKVSKLKFLVDTGADVSVLPKHYAPKADSSNELLLLAANGTKIATFGKKRLTLDLNLRRNFTWSFIIANVNQPIIGLGFLKHYNLLVDVKSGCLIDGITILTTQGKYTNTDSLTSAPISGSKNVVADTLSRINEVHIPKIDFSALAEAQASDEELQAILGKNELSFFLKPLSTDPDSSKLYCDVQQNKIRPYIPEIFRKKVFLALHNISHPTSKCACH
;
A
#
# COMPACT_ATOMS: atom_id res chain seq x y z
N MET A 1 12.90 -0.16 -0.83
CA MET A 1 13.34 -1.21 -1.76
C MET A 1 13.48 -2.55 -1.04
N LEU A 2 12.90 -3.60 -1.61
CA LEU A 2 13.10 -5.00 -1.21
C LEU A 2 14.14 -5.65 -2.12
N ALA A 3 14.96 -6.54 -1.58
CA ALA A 3 15.96 -7.27 -2.37
C ALA A 3 15.59 -8.75 -2.47
N ASP A 4 15.57 -9.27 -3.69
CA ASP A 4 15.48 -10.71 -3.91
C ASP A 4 16.80 -11.39 -3.50
N LYS A 5 16.70 -12.46 -2.71
CA LYS A 5 17.88 -13.15 -2.17
C LYS A 5 18.70 -13.84 -3.25
N VAL A 6 18.04 -14.33 -4.30
CA VAL A 6 18.67 -15.14 -5.36
C VAL A 6 19.28 -14.24 -6.43
N SER A 7 18.45 -13.45 -7.13
CA SER A 7 18.89 -12.60 -8.25
C SER A 7 19.56 -11.30 -7.82
N LYS A 8 19.48 -10.94 -6.52
CA LYS A 8 19.93 -9.66 -5.95
C LYS A 8 19.22 -8.43 -6.54
N LEU A 9 18.18 -8.64 -7.34
CA LEU A 9 17.36 -7.55 -7.87
C LEU A 9 16.69 -6.81 -6.73
N LYS A 10 16.66 -5.48 -6.85
CA LYS A 10 16.01 -4.59 -5.89
C LYS A 10 14.73 -4.07 -6.51
N PHE A 11 13.63 -4.19 -5.77
CA PHE A 11 12.30 -3.80 -6.19
C PHE A 11 11.81 -2.63 -5.34
N LEU A 12 11.27 -1.62 -5.99
CA LEU A 12 10.39 -0.67 -5.33
C LEU A 12 9.05 -1.37 -5.05
N VAL A 13 8.53 -1.21 -3.83
CA VAL A 13 7.17 -1.63 -3.52
C VAL A 13 6.29 -0.40 -3.69
N ASP A 14 5.38 -0.44 -4.65
CA ASP A 14 4.56 0.70 -5.01
C ASP A 14 3.08 0.29 -5.04
N THR A 15 2.34 0.75 -4.04
CA THR A 15 0.90 0.48 -3.92
C THR A 15 0.07 1.32 -4.91
N GLY A 16 0.66 2.34 -5.54
CA GLY A 16 0.04 3.16 -6.58
C GLY A 16 0.15 2.56 -8.00
N ALA A 17 0.89 1.47 -8.16
CA ALA A 17 1.00 0.75 -9.42
C ALA A 17 0.14 -0.52 -9.42
N ASP A 18 -0.82 -0.65 -10.35
CA ASP A 18 -1.66 -1.85 -10.44
C ASP A 18 -0.86 -3.10 -10.84
N VAL A 19 0.17 -2.91 -11.68
CA VAL A 19 0.98 -3.96 -12.28
C VAL A 19 2.39 -3.98 -11.73
N SER A 20 3.04 -5.15 -11.81
CA SER A 20 4.47 -5.27 -11.49
C SER A 20 5.30 -5.22 -12.77
N VAL A 21 6.35 -4.41 -12.78
CA VAL A 21 7.16 -4.13 -13.97
C VAL A 21 8.64 -4.39 -13.75
N LEU A 22 9.31 -4.76 -14.84
CA LEU A 22 10.76 -4.85 -14.95
C LEU A 22 11.26 -3.88 -16.02
N PRO A 23 12.35 -3.15 -15.77
CA PRO A 23 13.04 -2.39 -16.79
C PRO A 23 13.45 -3.22 -18.00
N LYS A 24 13.37 -2.63 -19.20
CA LYS A 24 13.80 -3.25 -20.46
C LYS A 24 15.22 -3.83 -20.41
N HIS A 25 16.14 -3.18 -19.69
CA HIS A 25 17.53 -3.67 -19.58
C HIS A 25 17.66 -5.04 -18.88
N TYR A 26 16.64 -5.51 -18.16
CA TYR A 26 16.61 -6.88 -17.61
C TYR A 26 16.10 -7.95 -18.61
N ALA A 27 15.65 -7.53 -19.79
CA ALA A 27 15.21 -8.38 -20.87
C ALA A 27 15.66 -7.80 -22.24
N PRO A 28 16.96 -7.84 -22.57
CA PRO A 28 17.48 -7.19 -23.79
C PRO A 28 16.92 -7.76 -25.10
N LYS A 29 16.49 -9.03 -25.08
CA LYS A 29 15.88 -9.74 -26.21
C LYS A 29 14.36 -9.50 -26.34
N ALA A 30 13.80 -8.64 -25.49
CA ALA A 30 12.38 -8.36 -25.51
C ALA A 30 12.07 -7.31 -26.59
N ASP A 31 11.33 -7.74 -27.60
CA ASP A 31 10.88 -6.88 -28.68
C ASP A 31 9.70 -6.00 -28.24
N SER A 32 9.53 -4.87 -28.93
CA SER A 32 8.42 -3.95 -28.69
C SER A 32 7.09 -4.69 -28.92
N SER A 33 6.23 -4.67 -27.91
CA SER A 33 4.87 -5.21 -28.01
C SER A 33 3.87 -4.07 -27.90
N ASN A 34 2.92 -4.03 -28.83
CA ASN A 34 1.81 -3.08 -28.79
C ASN A 34 0.61 -3.61 -27.99
N GLU A 35 0.70 -4.81 -27.42
CA GLU A 35 -0.44 -5.46 -26.76
C GLU A 35 -0.79 -4.82 -25.41
N LEU A 36 0.16 -4.14 -24.76
CA LEU A 36 -0.01 -3.55 -23.44
C LEU A 36 0.55 -2.13 -23.42
N LEU A 37 -0.32 -1.14 -23.30
CA LEU A 37 0.07 0.25 -23.02
C LEU A 37 -0.15 0.51 -21.53
N LEU A 38 0.93 0.80 -20.81
CA LEU A 38 0.84 1.24 -19.43
C LEU A 38 0.73 2.76 -19.37
N LEU A 39 0.01 3.26 -18.37
CA LEU A 39 -0.10 4.69 -18.08
C LEU A 39 0.54 4.97 -16.74
N ALA A 40 1.42 5.97 -16.71
CA ALA A 40 1.89 6.54 -15.45
C ALA A 40 0.78 7.35 -14.79
N ALA A 41 0.92 7.64 -13.50
CA ALA A 41 -0.03 8.47 -12.74
C ALA A 41 -0.24 9.88 -13.35
N ASN A 42 0.75 10.39 -14.08
CA ASN A 42 0.65 11.68 -14.79
C ASN A 42 0.03 11.56 -16.20
N GLY A 43 -0.49 10.40 -16.59
CA GLY A 43 -1.08 10.14 -17.90
C GLY A 43 -0.08 9.83 -19.02
N THR A 44 1.23 9.82 -18.73
CA THR A 44 2.25 9.49 -19.74
C THR A 44 2.16 8.02 -20.13
N LYS A 45 2.18 7.75 -21.43
CA LYS A 45 2.24 6.38 -21.96
C LYS A 45 3.63 5.79 -21.73
N ILE A 46 3.68 4.61 -21.12
CA ILE A 46 4.90 3.83 -20.92
C ILE A 46 4.90 2.68 -21.92
N ALA A 47 5.91 2.66 -22.79
CA ALA A 47 6.10 1.57 -23.74
C ALA A 47 6.40 0.24 -23.03
N THR A 48 5.84 -0.86 -23.54
CA THR A 48 6.07 -2.20 -23.03
C THR A 48 6.68 -3.11 -24.10
N PHE A 49 7.30 -4.20 -23.63
CA PHE A 49 8.11 -5.12 -24.43
C PHE A 49 7.74 -6.57 -24.09
N GLY A 50 6.47 -6.82 -23.80
CA GLY A 50 5.98 -8.13 -23.39
C GLY A 50 6.15 -8.43 -21.89
N LYS A 51 6.26 -9.71 -21.54
CA LYS A 51 6.27 -10.19 -20.15
C LYS A 51 7.42 -11.16 -19.88
N LYS A 52 7.93 -11.15 -18.66
CA LYS A 52 8.93 -12.10 -18.17
C LYS A 52 8.51 -12.69 -16.83
N ARG A 53 8.47 -14.01 -16.74
CA ARG A 53 8.18 -14.70 -15.49
C ARG A 53 9.44 -14.77 -14.63
N LEU A 54 9.36 -14.29 -13.38
CA LEU A 54 10.41 -14.40 -12.38
C LEU A 54 9.90 -15.14 -11.16
N THR A 55 10.80 -15.84 -10.47
CA THR A 55 10.58 -16.42 -9.15
C THR A 55 11.46 -15.68 -8.16
N LEU A 56 10.83 -15.04 -7.16
CA LEU A 56 11.51 -14.25 -6.14
C LEU A 56 11.55 -15.01 -4.81
N ASP A 57 12.66 -14.91 -4.11
CA ASP A 57 12.83 -15.25 -2.69
C ASP A 57 12.98 -13.94 -1.89
N LEU A 58 11.88 -13.51 -1.30
CA LEU A 58 11.80 -12.29 -0.47
C LEU A 58 12.17 -12.55 1.00
N ASN A 59 12.73 -13.73 1.31
CA ASN A 59 13.04 -14.20 2.67
C ASN A 59 11.80 -14.40 3.56
N LEU A 60 10.66 -14.75 2.95
CA LEU A 60 9.39 -14.99 3.62
C LEU A 60 9.05 -16.48 3.73
N ARG A 61 10.06 -17.35 3.61
CA ARG A 61 9.99 -18.83 3.61
C ARG A 61 9.08 -19.43 2.53
N ARG A 62 8.89 -18.72 1.43
CA ARG A 62 8.29 -19.24 0.21
C ARG A 62 8.73 -18.45 -1.00
N ASN A 63 8.53 -19.05 -2.17
CA ASN A 63 8.86 -18.47 -3.46
C ASN A 63 7.64 -17.75 -4.06
N PHE A 64 7.90 -16.64 -4.75
CA PHE A 64 6.88 -15.81 -5.40
C PHE A 64 7.10 -15.81 -6.91
N THR A 65 6.32 -16.59 -7.65
CA THR A 65 6.47 -16.73 -9.11
C THR A 65 5.45 -15.87 -9.86
N TRP A 66 5.91 -14.77 -10.45
CA TRP A 66 5.04 -13.77 -11.06
C TRP A 66 5.45 -13.40 -12.48
N SER A 67 4.46 -13.04 -13.30
CA SER A 67 4.68 -12.54 -14.66
C SER A 67 4.79 -11.02 -14.64
N PHE A 68 6.01 -10.51 -14.77
CA PHE A 68 6.29 -9.08 -14.78
C PHE A 68 6.18 -8.52 -16.20
N ILE A 69 5.62 -7.33 -16.33
CA ILE A 69 5.58 -6.61 -17.62
C ILE A 69 6.95 -5.95 -17.83
N ILE A 70 7.55 -6.15 -19.00
CA ILE A 70 8.76 -5.44 -19.38
C ILE A 70 8.36 -4.06 -19.88
N ALA A 71 8.87 -3.00 -19.24
CA ALA A 71 8.48 -1.63 -19.54
C ALA A 71 9.69 -0.68 -19.57
N ASN A 72 9.51 0.48 -20.21
CA ASN A 72 10.51 1.54 -20.20
C ASN A 72 10.50 2.30 -18.88
N VAL A 73 11.05 1.69 -17.83
CA VAL A 73 11.15 2.23 -16.46
C VAL A 73 12.58 2.08 -15.94
N ASN A 74 12.99 2.90 -14.96
CA ASN A 74 14.37 2.91 -14.46
C ASN A 74 14.66 1.84 -13.40
N GLN A 75 13.65 1.36 -12.69
CA GLN A 75 13.81 0.38 -11.62
C GLN A 75 12.67 -0.66 -11.61
N PRO A 76 12.91 -1.88 -11.12
CA PRO A 76 11.86 -2.88 -10.90
C PRO A 76 10.81 -2.40 -9.89
N ILE A 77 9.54 -2.69 -10.17
CA ILE A 77 8.41 -2.31 -9.32
C ILE A 77 7.56 -3.55 -9.02
N ILE A 78 7.29 -3.78 -7.74
CA ILE A 78 6.25 -4.68 -7.25
C ILE A 78 5.00 -3.84 -7.04
N GLY A 79 3.98 -4.10 -7.85
CA GLY A 79 2.69 -3.42 -7.81
C GLY A 79 1.63 -4.19 -7.04
N LEU A 80 0.46 -3.58 -6.94
CA LEU A 80 -0.69 -4.04 -6.17
C LEU A 80 -1.19 -5.43 -6.57
N GLY A 81 -1.16 -5.78 -7.86
CA GLY A 81 -1.57 -7.12 -8.32
C GLY A 81 -0.74 -8.26 -7.70
N PHE A 82 0.57 -8.08 -7.59
CA PHE A 82 1.46 -9.05 -6.93
C PHE A 82 1.20 -9.10 -5.42
N LEU A 83 1.09 -7.93 -4.79
CA LEU A 83 0.85 -7.82 -3.34
C LEU A 83 -0.45 -8.49 -2.93
N LYS A 84 -1.54 -8.22 -3.65
CA LYS A 84 -2.85 -8.84 -3.42
C LYS A 84 -2.81 -10.34 -3.65
N HIS A 85 -2.26 -10.79 -4.78
CA HIS A 85 -2.22 -12.21 -5.13
C HIS A 85 -1.52 -13.06 -4.06
N TYR A 86 -0.45 -12.52 -3.48
CA TYR A 86 0.32 -13.21 -2.45
C TYR A 86 -0.06 -12.85 -1.03
N ASN A 87 -1.12 -12.08 -0.79
CA ASN A 87 -1.52 -11.64 0.55
C ASN A 87 -0.36 -10.96 1.32
N LEU A 88 0.33 -10.03 0.65
CA LEU A 88 1.45 -9.27 1.22
C LEU A 88 0.95 -7.90 1.67
N LEU A 89 1.22 -7.55 2.92
CA LEU A 89 0.83 -6.28 3.51
C LEU A 89 2.05 -5.36 3.61
N VAL A 90 1.87 -4.09 3.23
CA VAL A 90 2.90 -3.06 3.40
C VAL A 90 2.71 -2.43 4.78
N ASP A 91 3.68 -2.60 5.67
CA ASP A 91 3.76 -1.87 6.93
C ASP A 91 4.68 -0.66 6.75
N VAL A 92 4.04 0.49 6.52
CA VAL A 92 4.74 1.77 6.29
C VAL A 92 5.44 2.24 7.56
N LYS A 93 4.89 1.96 8.75
CA LYS A 93 5.46 2.39 10.03
C LYS A 93 6.77 1.66 10.31
N SER A 94 6.78 0.36 10.07
CA SER A 94 7.95 -0.50 10.29
C SER A 94 8.88 -0.57 9.08
N GLY A 95 8.47 0.00 7.95
CA GLY A 95 9.21 -0.05 6.69
C GLY A 95 9.43 -1.47 6.17
N CYS A 96 8.45 -2.35 6.37
CA CYS A 96 8.58 -3.77 6.03
C CYS A 96 7.38 -4.28 5.24
N LEU A 97 7.58 -5.43 4.59
CA LEU A 97 6.51 -6.22 4.02
C LEU A 97 6.19 -7.36 4.97
N ILE A 98 4.91 -7.59 5.24
CA ILE A 98 4.41 -8.69 6.06
C ILE A 98 3.73 -9.70 5.14
N ASP A 99 4.11 -10.97 5.26
CA ASP A 99 3.39 -12.06 4.61
C ASP A 99 2.17 -12.46 5.45
N GLY A 100 0.96 -12.31 4.91
CA GLY A 100 -0.27 -12.66 5.62
C GLY A 100 -0.48 -14.16 5.81
N ILE A 101 0.30 -15.02 5.16
CA ILE A 101 0.27 -16.48 5.33
C ILE A 101 1.30 -16.92 6.36
N THR A 102 2.56 -16.53 6.18
CA THR A 102 3.65 -16.99 7.07
C THR A 102 3.84 -16.10 8.29
N ILE A 103 3.23 -14.91 8.31
CA ILE A 103 3.36 -13.86 9.33
C ILE A 103 4.80 -13.32 9.45
N LEU A 104 5.71 -13.78 8.59
CA LEU A 104 7.07 -13.30 8.53
C LEU A 104 7.11 -11.92 7.88
N THR A 105 8.17 -11.19 8.23
CA THR A 105 8.42 -9.85 7.70
C THR A 105 9.74 -9.81 6.97
N THR A 106 9.81 -8.95 5.94
CA THR A 106 11.06 -8.62 5.26
C THR A 106 11.22 -7.12 5.22
N GLN A 107 12.37 -6.63 5.68
CA GLN A 107 12.59 -5.21 5.87
C GLN A 107 12.95 -4.55 4.54
N GLY A 108 12.24 -3.48 4.22
CA GLY A 108 12.58 -2.60 3.10
C GLY A 108 13.65 -1.59 3.52
N LYS A 109 14.50 -1.20 2.57
CA LYS A 109 15.37 -0.03 2.75
C LYS A 109 14.70 1.20 2.16
N TYR A 110 14.48 2.25 2.93
CA TYR A 110 14.18 3.56 2.38
C TYR A 110 15.42 4.05 1.64
N THR A 111 15.27 4.38 0.37
CA THR A 111 16.31 5.09 -0.37
C THR A 111 15.93 6.56 -0.31
N ASN A 112 16.63 7.34 0.53
CA ASN A 112 16.66 8.79 0.31
C ASN A 112 17.35 9.00 -1.04
N THR A 113 16.70 9.73 -1.94
CA THR A 113 17.14 9.97 -3.32
C THR A 113 18.27 10.99 -3.44
N ASP A 114 19.08 11.20 -2.39
CA ASP A 114 20.14 12.23 -2.34
C ASP A 114 21.56 11.68 -2.50
N SER A 115 21.75 10.44 -2.93
CA SER A 115 23.11 9.88 -3.05
C SER A 115 23.27 8.91 -4.20
N LEU A 116 23.06 9.39 -5.43
CA LEU A 116 23.67 8.83 -6.64
C LEU A 116 24.06 9.99 -7.57
N THR A 117 25.21 10.62 -7.31
CA THR A 117 25.80 11.62 -8.20
C THR A 117 26.55 10.95 -9.37
N SER A 118 26.20 11.45 -10.56
CA SER A 118 27.01 11.68 -11.76
C SER A 118 27.60 10.51 -12.56
N ALA A 119 26.95 10.21 -13.69
CA ALA A 119 27.57 10.43 -15.00
C ALA A 119 26.57 11.18 -15.92
N PRO A 120 26.97 12.25 -16.62
CA PRO A 120 26.06 13.17 -17.28
C PRO A 120 25.73 12.69 -18.70
N ILE A 121 24.45 12.58 -19.04
CA ILE A 121 23.99 12.67 -20.43
C ILE A 121 22.79 13.60 -20.48
N SER A 122 22.99 14.72 -21.17
CA SER A 122 22.05 15.81 -21.38
C SER A 122 20.77 15.35 -22.08
N GLY A 123 19.60 15.77 -21.56
CA GLY A 123 18.30 15.47 -22.17
C GLY A 123 17.10 15.92 -21.33
N SER A 124 16.96 17.24 -21.11
CA SER A 124 15.72 17.99 -20.85
C SER A 124 14.66 17.50 -19.85
N LYS A 125 14.60 18.23 -18.72
CA LYS A 125 13.48 18.51 -17.80
C LYS A 125 12.90 17.34 -16.98
N ASN A 126 13.60 17.07 -15.88
CA ASN A 126 13.08 16.38 -14.70
C ASN A 126 12.31 17.40 -13.83
N VAL A 127 11.00 17.21 -13.63
CA VAL A 127 10.16 18.01 -12.70
C VAL A 127 9.56 17.08 -11.66
N VAL A 128 10.39 16.41 -10.87
CA VAL A 128 9.95 15.68 -9.66
C VAL A 128 11.16 15.46 -8.75
N ALA A 129 11.71 16.53 -8.19
CA ALA A 129 12.62 16.42 -7.06
C ALA A 129 12.62 17.65 -6.14
N ASP A 130 11.58 18.50 -6.18
CA ASP A 130 11.58 19.76 -5.43
C ASP A 130 10.30 20.03 -4.61
N THR A 131 9.50 18.99 -4.36
CA THR A 131 8.23 19.11 -3.62
C THR A 131 8.19 18.27 -2.34
N LEU A 132 9.30 18.13 -1.62
CA LEU A 132 9.30 17.50 -0.28
C LEU A 132 10.03 18.30 0.81
N SER A 133 10.24 19.61 0.62
CA SER A 133 10.79 20.50 1.65
C SER A 133 9.73 21.19 2.54
N ARG A 134 8.50 20.68 2.64
CA ARG A 134 7.50 21.29 3.52
C ARG A 134 6.81 20.25 4.39
N ILE A 135 7.53 19.85 5.43
CA ILE A 135 6.91 19.42 6.68
C ILE A 135 6.12 20.64 7.19
N ASN A 136 4.81 20.53 7.17
CA ASN A 136 3.96 21.09 8.21
C ASN A 136 2.93 20.02 8.55
N GLU A 137 2.83 19.75 9.85
CA GLU A 137 1.94 18.80 10.52
C GLU A 137 0.73 18.34 9.69
N VAL A 138 0.69 17.04 9.39
CA VAL A 138 -0.52 16.42 8.86
C VAL A 138 -1.59 16.50 9.94
N HIS A 139 -2.50 17.44 9.78
CA HIS A 139 -3.76 17.48 10.51
C HIS A 139 -4.55 16.21 10.18
N ILE A 140 -4.41 15.19 11.03
CA ILE A 140 -5.24 13.99 10.97
C ILE A 140 -6.70 14.48 11.09
N PRO A 141 -7.60 14.18 10.13
CA PRO A 141 -9.01 14.52 10.31
C PRO A 141 -9.48 13.83 11.59
N LYS A 142 -9.84 14.66 12.57
CA LYS A 142 -10.23 14.24 13.92
C LYS A 142 -11.46 13.33 13.80
N ILE A 143 -11.25 12.01 13.77
CA ILE A 143 -12.34 11.06 13.93
C ILE A 143 -12.77 11.20 15.39
N ASP A 144 -14.00 11.68 15.60
CA ASP A 144 -14.57 11.80 16.92
C ASP A 144 -14.93 10.40 17.44
N PHE A 145 -14.09 9.88 18.33
CA PHE A 145 -14.27 8.56 18.94
C PHE A 145 -15.52 8.50 19.82
N SER A 146 -16.01 9.63 20.34
CA SER A 146 -17.25 9.67 21.13
C SER A 146 -18.45 9.38 20.23
N ALA A 147 -18.55 10.10 19.10
CA ALA A 147 -19.61 9.89 18.12
C ALA A 147 -19.56 8.48 17.49
N LEU A 148 -18.36 7.90 17.36
CA LEU A 148 -18.19 6.52 16.91
C LEU A 148 -18.72 5.51 17.93
N ALA A 149 -18.44 5.72 19.23
CA ALA A 149 -18.92 4.84 20.29
C ALA A 149 -20.46 4.90 20.44
N GLU A 150 -21.06 6.09 20.30
CA GLU A 150 -22.51 6.26 20.27
C GLU A 150 -23.15 5.54 19.08
N ALA A 151 -22.56 5.66 17.89
CA ALA A 151 -23.05 4.98 16.71
C ALA A 151 -22.89 3.46 16.80
N GLN A 152 -21.87 2.95 17.48
CA GLN A 152 -21.76 1.53 17.79
C GLN A 152 -22.86 1.06 18.76
N ALA A 153 -23.20 1.88 19.76
CA ALA A 153 -24.23 1.53 20.74
C ALA A 153 -25.61 1.33 20.09
N SER A 154 -25.90 2.04 19.00
CA SER A 154 -27.16 1.96 18.25
C SER A 154 -27.10 1.12 16.96
N ASP A 155 -25.96 0.48 16.65
CA ASP A 155 -25.76 -0.29 15.41
C ASP A 155 -26.38 -1.70 15.53
N GLU A 156 -27.46 -1.95 14.78
CA GLU A 156 -28.18 -3.23 14.79
C GLU A 156 -27.29 -4.40 14.29
N GLU A 157 -26.38 -4.14 13.35
CA GLU A 157 -25.46 -5.13 12.81
C GLU A 157 -24.44 -5.58 13.87
N LEU A 158 -23.91 -4.65 14.67
CA LEU A 158 -23.03 -4.94 15.79
C LEU A 158 -23.74 -5.76 16.86
N GLN A 159 -24.99 -5.43 17.20
CA GLN A 159 -25.77 -6.22 18.16
C GLN A 159 -26.03 -7.65 17.64
N ALA A 160 -26.29 -7.81 16.33
CA ALA A 160 -26.45 -9.11 15.70
C ALA A 160 -25.13 -9.93 15.67
N ILE A 161 -23.97 -9.28 15.56
CA ILE A 161 -22.66 -9.93 15.62
C ILE A 161 -22.32 -10.35 17.06
N LEU A 162 -22.59 -9.50 18.05
CA LEU A 162 -22.39 -9.81 19.47
C LEU A 162 -23.27 -10.98 19.94
N GLY A 163 -24.47 -11.14 19.36
CA GLY A 163 -25.36 -12.28 19.61
C GLY A 163 -24.92 -13.61 18.96
N LYS A 164 -23.92 -13.60 18.07
CA LYS A 164 -23.42 -14.80 17.37
C LYS A 164 -22.11 -15.29 18.01
N ASN A 165 -22.14 -16.52 18.54
CA ASN A 165 -21.09 -17.09 19.40
C ASN A 165 -19.70 -17.23 18.76
N GLU A 166 -19.59 -17.25 17.43
CA GLU A 166 -18.28 -17.43 16.74
C GLU A 166 -17.54 -16.11 16.42
N LEU A 167 -18.26 -15.01 16.17
CA LEU A 167 -17.66 -13.72 15.81
C LEU A 167 -17.54 -12.76 17.01
N SER A 168 -18.30 -13.01 18.08
CA SER A 168 -18.20 -12.27 19.35
C SER A 168 -16.86 -12.46 20.06
N PHE A 169 -16.14 -13.55 19.78
CA PHE A 169 -14.86 -13.86 20.43
C PHE A 169 -13.75 -12.84 20.12
N PHE A 170 -13.86 -12.14 18.98
CA PHE A 170 -12.84 -11.21 18.50
C PHE A 170 -13.21 -9.75 18.72
N LEU A 171 -14.47 -9.42 18.98
CA LEU A 171 -14.92 -8.06 19.29
C LEU A 171 -14.90 -7.83 20.80
N LYS A 172 -13.96 -7.02 21.28
CA LYS A 172 -13.87 -6.66 22.69
C LYS A 172 -14.17 -5.17 22.91
N PRO A 173 -14.96 -4.83 23.95
CA PRO A 173 -15.11 -3.44 24.35
C PRO A 173 -13.78 -2.95 24.93
N LEU A 174 -13.21 -1.91 24.31
CA LEU A 174 -12.05 -1.19 24.81
C LEU A 174 -12.54 0.09 25.48
N SER A 175 -12.15 0.27 26.74
CA SER A 175 -12.33 1.52 27.46
C SER A 175 -11.05 1.85 28.22
N THR A 176 -10.72 3.14 28.29
CA THR A 176 -9.66 3.66 29.17
C THR A 176 -10.20 4.18 30.50
N ASP A 177 -11.54 4.30 30.64
CA ASP A 177 -12.22 4.84 31.82
C ASP A 177 -13.56 4.12 32.09
N PRO A 178 -13.90 3.74 33.33
CA PRO A 178 -15.14 3.01 33.64
C PRO A 178 -16.43 3.72 33.23
N ASP A 179 -16.41 5.06 33.19
CA ASP A 179 -17.55 5.91 32.85
C ASP A 179 -17.59 6.35 31.37
N SER A 180 -16.60 5.94 30.57
CA SER A 180 -16.53 6.32 29.15
C SER A 180 -17.24 5.33 28.22
N SER A 181 -17.79 5.86 27.13
CA SER A 181 -18.49 5.09 26.11
C SER A 181 -17.61 3.94 25.57
N LYS A 182 -18.14 2.72 25.63
CA LYS A 182 -17.40 1.50 25.25
C LYS A 182 -17.19 1.46 23.73
N LEU A 183 -15.94 1.41 23.29
CA LEU A 183 -15.60 1.27 21.87
C LEU A 183 -15.33 -0.20 21.54
N TYR A 184 -16.20 -0.83 20.77
CA TYR A 184 -16.01 -2.19 20.30
C TYR A 184 -14.92 -2.26 19.24
N CYS A 185 -13.90 -3.06 19.53
CA CYS A 185 -12.76 -3.26 18.64
C CYS A 185 -12.58 -4.74 18.33
N ASP A 186 -12.27 -5.04 17.08
CA ASP A 186 -11.73 -6.33 16.69
C ASP A 186 -10.27 -6.40 17.18
N VAL A 187 -9.98 -7.41 17.99
CA VAL A 187 -8.66 -7.67 18.58
C VAL A 187 -7.97 -8.92 17.99
N GLN A 188 -8.45 -9.41 16.85
CA GLN A 188 -7.82 -10.55 16.18
C GLN A 188 -6.36 -10.22 15.78
N GLN A 189 -5.48 -11.22 15.86
CA GLN A 189 -4.10 -11.15 15.34
C GLN A 189 -3.23 -10.01 15.88
N ASN A 190 -3.41 -9.62 17.16
CA ASN A 190 -2.59 -8.61 17.85
C ASN A 190 -2.66 -7.20 17.24
N LYS A 191 -3.73 -6.90 16.49
CA LYS A 191 -4.04 -5.57 15.94
C LYS A 191 -5.43 -5.15 16.40
N ILE A 192 -5.52 -4.00 17.06
CA ILE A 192 -6.80 -3.43 17.50
C ILE A 192 -7.39 -2.63 16.34
N ARG A 193 -8.58 -3.00 15.87
CA ARG A 193 -9.32 -2.28 14.82
C ARG A 193 -10.71 -1.90 15.34
N PRO A 194 -11.07 -0.62 15.42
CA PRO A 194 -12.43 -0.25 15.81
C PRO A 194 -13.43 -0.79 14.78
N TYR A 195 -14.52 -1.40 15.26
CA TYR A 195 -15.64 -1.73 14.38
C TYR A 195 -16.25 -0.42 13.86
N ILE A 196 -16.49 -0.32 12.56
CA ILE A 196 -17.02 0.91 11.95
C ILE A 196 -18.49 0.67 11.55
N PRO A 197 -19.46 1.28 12.27
CA PRO A 197 -20.87 1.28 11.89
C PRO A 197 -21.08 1.75 10.46
N GLU A 198 -22.15 1.29 9.81
CA GLU A 198 -22.41 1.59 8.39
C GLU A 198 -22.38 3.10 8.10
N ILE A 199 -22.97 3.90 8.98
CA ILE A 199 -23.04 5.36 8.88
C ILE A 199 -21.65 6.03 8.88
N PHE A 200 -20.64 5.39 9.50
CA PHE A 200 -19.26 5.86 9.52
C PHE A 200 -18.38 5.27 8.41
N ARG A 201 -18.79 4.18 7.74
CA ARG A 201 -17.96 3.49 6.73
C ARG A 201 -17.50 4.44 5.63
N LYS A 202 -18.41 5.23 5.05
CA LYS A 202 -18.07 6.22 3.99
C LYS A 202 -17.16 7.32 4.52
N LYS A 203 -17.38 7.82 5.74
CA LYS A 203 -16.59 8.90 6.35
C LYS A 203 -15.17 8.44 6.69
N VAL A 204 -15.03 7.25 7.27
CA VAL A 204 -13.73 6.63 7.60
C VAL A 204 -12.99 6.25 6.33
N PHE A 205 -13.68 5.67 5.34
CA PHE A 205 -13.10 5.37 4.03
C PHE A 205 -12.56 6.64 3.37
N LEU A 206 -13.35 7.72 3.29
CA LEU A 206 -12.91 9.00 2.73
C LEU A 206 -11.75 9.61 3.52
N ALA A 207 -11.77 9.55 4.86
CA ALA A 207 -10.68 10.05 5.68
C ALA A 207 -9.37 9.30 5.40
N LEU A 208 -9.39 7.96 5.39
CA LEU A 208 -8.22 7.13 5.13
C LEU A 208 -7.74 7.24 3.67
N HIS A 209 -8.67 7.33 2.71
CA HIS A 209 -8.34 7.52 1.30
C HIS A 209 -7.75 8.90 1.03
N ASN A 210 -8.25 9.96 1.65
CA ASN A 210 -7.74 11.32 1.44
C ASN A 210 -6.40 11.56 2.16
N ILE A 211 -6.09 10.77 3.19
CA ILE A 211 -4.75 10.69 3.81
C ILE A 211 -3.77 9.94 2.90
N SER A 212 -4.24 8.91 2.19
CA SER A 212 -3.39 8.07 1.32
C SER A 212 -3.19 8.66 -0.08
N HIS A 213 -4.15 9.45 -0.56
CA HIS A 213 -4.10 10.22 -1.80
C HIS A 213 -4.79 11.57 -1.55
N PRO A 214 -4.05 12.66 -1.29
CA PRO A 214 -4.65 13.98 -1.22
C PRO A 214 -5.14 14.32 -2.63
N THR A 215 -6.43 14.12 -2.88
CA THR A 215 -7.03 14.54 -4.16
C THR A 215 -6.97 16.05 -4.21
N SER A 216 -6.16 16.58 -5.13
CA SER A 216 -6.17 17.98 -5.51
C SER A 216 -7.57 18.32 -6.04
N LYS A 217 -8.45 18.81 -5.18
CA LYS A 217 -9.69 19.45 -5.64
C LYS A 217 -9.28 20.79 -6.26
N CYS A 218 -9.09 20.81 -7.59
CA CYS A 218 -9.25 22.04 -8.35
C CYS A 218 -10.72 22.44 -8.25
N ALA A 219 -11.02 23.41 -7.40
CA ALA A 219 -12.24 24.19 -7.51
C ALA A 219 -12.03 25.18 -8.66
N CYS A 220 -12.72 24.97 -9.77
CA CYS A 220 -12.89 26.02 -10.78
C CYS A 220 -14.07 26.89 -10.34
N HIS A 221 -13.80 28.18 -10.11
CA HIS A 221 -14.78 29.25 -10.18
C HIS A 221 -14.63 29.95 -11.53
#